data_AF-A0A2W5HFN8-F1
#
_entry.id   AF-A0A2W5HFN8-F1
#
_cell.length_a   1.000
_cell.length_b   1.000
_cell.length_c   1.000
_cell.angle_alpha   90.00
_cell.angle_beta   90.00
_cell.angle_gamma   90.00
#
_symmetry.space_group_name_H-M   'P 1'
#
loop_
_entity.id
_entity.type
_entity.pdbx_description
1 polymer ?
#
loop_
_entity_poly.entity_id
_entity_poly.type
_entity_poly.pdbx_seq_one_letter_code
_entity_poly.pdbx_strand_id
1 'polypeptide(L)'
;MKKLIIISLLTATIVSGCARAKQELGLTRRTPDEFAVVKRAPLEIPPDLNQVSALPQPVPGKQRPQEASPEQAAQAAILGSQIPTLEQSSTGESALLQKAGASSAVTNIRNVVDREAVDTAEKNRPVAKRIMNWGNKDDAGAAVIVDAPAEAKRIKQKQAGETPSIEE
;
A
#
# COMPACT_ATOMS: atom_id res chain seq x y z
N MET A 1 -61.80 68.89 2.80
CA MET A 1 -60.34 69.11 2.71
C MET A 1 -59.57 68.58 3.92
N LYS A 2 -59.92 68.93 5.17
CA LYS A 2 -59.25 68.39 6.38
C LYS A 2 -59.24 66.86 6.51
N LYS A 3 -60.33 66.17 6.13
CA LYS A 3 -60.41 64.69 6.12
C LYS A 3 -59.45 64.03 5.12
N LEU A 4 -59.20 64.67 3.97
CA LEU A 4 -58.28 64.17 2.94
C LEU A 4 -56.81 64.29 3.38
N ILE A 5 -56.47 65.35 4.11
CA ILE A 5 -55.12 65.56 4.66
C ILE A 5 -54.81 64.52 5.75
N ILE A 6 -55.78 64.21 6.62
CA ILE A 6 -55.61 63.20 7.68
C ILE A 6 -55.40 61.80 7.09
N ILE A 7 -56.13 61.44 6.03
CA ILE A 7 -56.00 60.13 5.37
C ILE A 7 -54.64 60.01 4.67
N SER A 8 -54.17 61.07 4.00
CA SER A 8 -52.84 61.11 3.38
C SER A 8 -51.70 61.01 4.41
N LEU A 9 -51.84 61.66 5.57
CA LEU A 9 -50.83 61.60 6.62
C LEU A 9 -50.78 60.21 7.29
N LEU A 10 -51.93 59.56 7.46
CA LEU A 10 -52.02 58.21 8.02
C LEU A 10 -51.47 57.13 7.07
N THR A 11 -51.63 57.31 5.75
CA THR A 11 -51.07 56.37 4.77
C THR A 11 -49.55 56.51 4.63
N ALA A 12 -49.01 57.73 4.79
CA ALA A 12 -47.57 57.97 4.75
C ALA A 12 -46.83 57.29 5.92
N THR A 13 -47.42 57.23 7.12
CA THR A 13 -46.80 56.58 8.29
C THR A 13 -46.75 55.06 8.15
N ILE A 14 -47.79 54.43 7.60
CA ILE A 14 -47.88 52.97 7.40
C ILE A 14 -46.81 52.47 6.41
N VAL A 15 -46.57 53.18 5.31
CA VAL A 15 -45.59 52.76 4.29
C VAL A 15 -44.15 52.88 4.76
N SER A 16 -43.85 53.81 5.68
CA SER A 16 -42.48 54.01 6.22
C SER A 16 -41.97 52.83 7.07
N GLY A 17 -42.85 51.96 7.56
CA GLY A 17 -42.49 50.80 8.39
C GLY A 17 -42.08 49.55 7.61
N CYS A 18 -42.51 49.40 6.35
CA CYS A 18 -42.30 48.16 5.58
C CYS A 18 -40.83 47.85 5.28
N ALA A 19 -39.99 48.88 5.07
CA ALA A 19 -38.55 48.70 4.85
C ALA A 19 -37.84 48.16 6.10
N ARG A 20 -38.26 48.62 7.29
CA ARG A 20 -37.70 48.20 8.57
C ARG A 20 -38.15 46.79 8.98
N ALA A 21 -39.43 46.46 8.71
CA ALA A 21 -39.98 45.13 8.93
C ALA A 21 -39.18 44.04 8.20
N LYS A 22 -38.75 44.28 6.95
CA LYS A 22 -37.94 43.32 6.19
C LYS A 22 -36.58 43.02 6.83
N GLN A 23 -35.98 44.02 7.48
CA GLN A 23 -34.67 43.90 8.14
C GLN A 23 -34.77 43.23 9.52
N GLU A 24 -35.80 43.55 10.31
CA GLU A 24 -36.07 42.90 11.61
C GLU A 24 -36.51 41.44 11.44
N LEU A 25 -37.27 41.14 10.38
CA LEU A 25 -37.71 39.78 10.07
C LEU A 25 -36.59 38.92 9.42
N GLY A 26 -35.39 39.47 9.21
CA GLY A 26 -34.27 38.72 8.63
C GLY A 26 -34.43 38.33 7.15
N LEU A 27 -35.38 38.94 6.44
CA LEU A 27 -35.62 38.72 4.99
C LEU A 27 -34.60 39.47 4.11
N THR A 28 -33.60 40.10 4.70
CA THR A 28 -32.48 40.75 4.00
C THR A 28 -31.26 39.82 4.00
N ARG A 29 -30.68 39.61 2.82
CA ARG A 29 -29.47 38.79 2.66
C ARG A 29 -28.29 39.54 3.27
N ARG A 30 -27.84 39.11 4.46
CA ARG A 30 -26.53 39.48 5.03
C ARG A 30 -25.54 38.37 4.70
N THR A 31 -24.71 38.58 3.69
CA THR A 31 -23.56 37.71 3.44
C THR A 31 -22.49 38.00 4.48
N PRO A 32 -21.94 36.97 5.18
CA PRO A 32 -20.76 37.15 6.01
C PRO A 32 -19.61 37.68 5.17
N ASP A 33 -18.79 38.56 5.75
CA ASP A 33 -17.61 39.10 5.09
C ASP A 33 -16.55 38.00 4.93
N GLU A 34 -16.31 37.58 3.69
CA GLU A 34 -15.32 36.56 3.35
C GLU A 34 -13.86 36.97 3.66
N PHE A 35 -13.61 38.25 3.98
CA PHE A 35 -12.30 38.75 4.40
C PHE A 35 -12.23 39.06 5.90
N ALA A 36 -13.25 38.71 6.68
CA ALA A 36 -13.23 38.90 8.12
C ALA A 36 -12.18 38.00 8.78
N VAL A 37 -11.07 38.61 9.22
CA VAL A 37 -10.02 37.91 9.97
C VAL A 37 -10.43 37.80 11.43
N VAL A 38 -10.75 36.58 11.87
CA VAL A 38 -10.98 36.27 13.29
C VAL A 38 -9.64 36.06 13.99
N LYS A 39 -9.37 36.79 15.07
CA LYS A 39 -8.21 36.55 15.93
C LYS A 39 -8.38 35.21 16.64
N ARG A 40 -7.46 34.28 16.39
CA ARG A 40 -7.35 33.01 17.14
C ARG A 40 -6.53 33.25 18.41
N ALA A 41 -6.75 32.42 19.43
CA ALA A 41 -5.88 32.39 20.59
C ALA A 41 -4.42 32.14 20.16
N PRO A 42 -3.43 32.74 20.84
CA PRO A 42 -2.03 32.46 20.55
C PRO A 42 -1.75 30.97 20.73
N LEU A 43 -0.95 30.40 19.82
CA LEU A 43 -0.45 29.03 19.96
C LEU A 43 0.65 29.03 21.02
N GLU A 44 0.47 28.29 22.11
CA GLU A 44 1.52 28.05 23.08
C GLU A 44 2.42 26.91 22.60
N ILE A 45 3.72 27.18 22.53
CA ILE A 45 4.71 26.16 22.22
C ILE A 45 5.01 25.41 23.52
N PRO A 46 4.84 24.08 23.58
CA PRO A 46 5.20 23.29 24.74
C PRO A 46 6.63 23.60 25.22
N PRO A 47 6.88 23.66 26.54
CA PRO A 47 8.20 24.00 27.10
C PRO A 47 9.31 23.05 26.61
N ASP A 48 8.95 21.81 26.26
CA ASP A 48 9.86 20.81 25.71
C ASP A 48 10.35 21.18 24.30
N LEU A 49 9.50 21.78 23.46
CA LEU A 49 9.87 22.18 22.09
C LEU A 49 10.64 23.50 22.02
N ASN A 50 10.68 24.28 23.10
CA ASN A 50 11.47 25.51 23.18
C ASN A 50 12.96 25.25 23.40
N GLN A 51 13.32 24.00 23.70
CA GLN A 51 14.71 23.59 23.85
C GLN A 51 15.10 22.68 22.69
N VAL A 52 16.06 23.13 21.88
CA VAL A 52 16.69 22.35 20.79
C VAL A 52 17.23 20.99 21.28
N SER A 53 17.37 20.81 22.60
CA SER A 53 17.80 19.56 23.24
C SER A 53 16.71 18.46 23.32
N ALA A 54 15.43 18.79 23.18
CA ALA A 54 14.35 17.79 23.17
C ALA A 54 14.09 17.19 21.77
N LEU A 55 14.64 17.82 20.72
CA LEU A 55 14.65 17.22 19.40
C LEU A 55 15.74 16.14 19.37
N PRO A 56 15.46 14.96 18.79
CA PRO A 56 16.51 14.01 18.47
C PRO A 56 17.60 14.72 17.67
N GLN A 57 18.85 14.65 18.13
CA GLN A 57 19.95 15.29 17.43
C GLN A 57 20.03 14.70 16.01
N PRO A 58 20.02 15.53 14.95
CA PRO A 58 20.22 15.03 13.61
C PRO A 58 21.63 14.45 13.55
N VAL A 59 21.75 13.25 12.99
CA VAL A 59 23.03 12.56 12.85
C VAL A 59 23.47 12.69 11.38
N PRO A 60 24.34 13.66 11.03
CA PRO A 60 24.72 13.90 9.65
C PRO A 60 25.42 12.65 9.09
N GLY A 61 25.04 12.25 7.88
CA GLY A 61 25.64 11.09 7.20
C GLY A 61 25.06 9.73 7.58
N LYS A 62 24.12 9.65 8.54
CA LYS A 62 23.32 8.41 8.67
C LYS A 62 22.39 8.27 7.46
N GLN A 63 22.30 7.05 6.94
CA GLN A 63 21.36 6.72 5.87
C GLN A 63 19.94 7.07 6.31
N ARG A 64 19.18 7.72 5.44
CA ARG A 64 17.81 8.10 5.76
C ARG A 64 16.96 6.85 5.92
N PRO A 65 16.20 6.70 7.02
CA PRO A 65 15.34 5.53 7.21
C PRO A 65 14.27 5.36 6.13
N GLN A 66 13.86 6.46 5.48
CA GLN A 66 12.91 6.40 4.37
C GLN A 66 13.55 6.03 3.02
N GLU A 67 14.89 6.08 2.92
CA GLU A 67 15.63 5.72 1.71
C GLU A 67 16.12 4.27 1.84
N ALA A 68 15.51 3.37 1.05
CA ALA A 68 15.98 2.01 0.92
C ALA A 68 17.46 2.01 0.49
N SER A 69 18.28 1.17 1.12
CA SER A 69 19.68 1.04 0.67
C SER A 69 19.73 0.57 -0.79
N PRO A 70 20.79 0.90 -1.54
CA PRO A 70 20.97 0.41 -2.91
C PRO A 70 20.89 -1.12 -3.01
N GLU A 71 21.41 -1.81 -1.99
CA GLU A 71 21.37 -3.27 -1.87
C GLU A 71 19.94 -3.79 -1.69
N GLN A 72 19.16 -3.17 -0.79
CA GLN A 72 17.73 -3.51 -0.60
C GLN A 72 16.90 -3.20 -1.86
N ALA A 73 17.21 -2.10 -2.56
CA ALA A 73 16.54 -1.74 -3.81
C ALA A 73 16.85 -2.76 -4.92
N ALA A 74 18.12 -3.16 -5.07
CA ALA A 74 18.52 -4.20 -6.00
C ALA A 74 17.90 -5.57 -5.65
N GLN A 75 17.89 -5.91 -4.37
CA GLN A 75 17.28 -7.14 -3.88
C GLN A 75 15.77 -7.16 -4.14
N ALA A 76 15.06 -6.05 -3.92
CA ALA A 76 13.64 -5.91 -4.23
C ALA A 76 13.35 -5.97 -5.74
N ALA A 77 14.26 -5.47 -6.57
CA ALA A 77 14.12 -5.56 -8.03
C ALA A 77 14.30 -6.99 -8.55
N ILE A 78 15.22 -7.76 -7.95
CA ILE A 78 15.53 -9.14 -8.37
C ILE A 78 14.54 -10.15 -7.76
N LEU A 79 14.24 -10.01 -6.47
CA LEU A 79 13.44 -10.98 -5.71
C LEU A 79 11.97 -10.58 -5.55
N GLY A 80 11.60 -9.37 -5.98
CA GLY A 80 10.32 -8.73 -5.66
C GLY A 80 10.39 -7.98 -4.32
N SER A 81 9.51 -6.98 -4.12
CA SER A 81 9.46 -6.27 -2.83
C SER A 81 9.18 -7.27 -1.71
N GLN A 82 9.96 -7.21 -0.63
CA GLN A 82 9.60 -7.91 0.60
C GLN A 82 8.15 -7.53 0.92
N ILE A 83 7.25 -8.52 0.98
CA ILE A 83 5.84 -8.29 1.29
C ILE A 83 5.85 -7.49 2.59
N PRO A 84 5.28 -6.26 2.62
CA PRO A 84 5.22 -5.49 3.85
C PRO A 84 4.63 -6.41 4.91
N THR A 85 5.37 -6.59 6.01
CA THR A 85 4.90 -7.38 7.15
C THR A 85 3.56 -6.83 7.56
N LEU A 86 2.49 -7.59 7.26
CA LEU A 86 1.13 -7.72 7.83
C LEU A 86 0.57 -6.62 8.77
N GLU A 87 1.00 -5.37 8.71
CA GLU A 87 0.55 -4.29 9.61
C GLU A 87 -0.90 -3.86 9.31
N GLN A 88 -1.52 -4.36 8.23
CA GLN A 88 -2.90 -4.05 7.85
C GLN A 88 -3.68 -5.25 7.30
N SER A 89 -3.39 -6.49 7.70
CA SER A 89 -4.26 -7.61 7.29
C SER A 89 -5.56 -7.61 8.10
N SER A 90 -6.70 -7.67 7.41
CA SER A 90 -8.02 -7.77 8.06
C SER A 90 -8.19 -9.10 8.79
N THR A 91 -9.15 -9.20 9.72
CA THR A 91 -9.45 -10.45 10.43
C THR A 91 -9.84 -11.61 9.50
N GLY A 92 -10.51 -11.31 8.39
CA GLY A 92 -10.84 -12.31 7.37
C GLY A 92 -9.62 -12.78 6.58
N GLU A 93 -8.70 -11.85 6.28
CA GLU A 93 -7.46 -12.14 5.57
C GLU A 93 -6.51 -12.98 6.44
N SER A 94 -6.37 -12.66 7.73
CA SER A 94 -5.55 -13.47 8.64
C SER A 94 -6.10 -14.88 8.82
N ALA A 95 -7.43 -15.04 8.90
CA ALA A 95 -8.07 -16.36 8.95
C ALA A 95 -7.85 -17.16 7.66
N LEU A 96 -7.90 -16.51 6.49
CA LEU A 96 -7.61 -17.15 5.21
C LEU A 96 -6.13 -17.55 5.11
N LEU A 97 -5.21 -16.67 5.49
CA LEU A 97 -3.77 -16.93 5.48
C LEU A 97 -3.38 -18.05 6.44
N GLN A 98 -4.02 -18.13 7.60
CA GLN A 98 -3.83 -19.23 8.55
C GLN A 98 -4.32 -20.56 7.96
N LYS A 99 -5.48 -20.56 7.29
CA LYS A 99 -5.97 -21.75 6.57
C LYS A 99 -5.10 -22.12 5.37
N ALA A 100 -4.52 -21.13 4.68
CA ALA A 100 -3.60 -21.33 3.56
C ALA A 100 -2.18 -21.72 4.01
N GLY A 101 -1.91 -21.78 5.32
CA GLY A 101 -0.60 -22.14 5.86
C GLY A 101 0.49 -21.07 5.67
N ALA A 102 0.12 -19.84 5.30
CA ALA A 102 1.08 -18.76 5.06
C ALA A 102 1.85 -18.35 6.32
N SER A 103 1.30 -18.60 7.51
CA SER A 103 1.96 -18.38 8.80
C SER A 103 3.13 -19.33 9.08
N SER A 104 3.24 -20.43 8.34
CA SER A 104 4.29 -21.46 8.51
C SER A 104 5.33 -21.42 7.39
N ALA A 105 5.36 -20.35 6.60
CA ALA A 105 6.29 -20.22 5.48
C ALA A 105 7.74 -20.15 5.97
N VAL A 106 8.56 -21.11 5.53
CA VAL A 106 9.99 -21.17 5.86
C VAL A 106 10.73 -20.04 5.12
N THR A 107 11.28 -19.08 5.86
CA THR A 107 11.93 -17.88 5.30
C THR A 107 13.10 -18.21 4.38
N ASN A 108 13.79 -19.32 4.62
CA ASN A 108 14.94 -19.79 3.85
C ASN A 108 14.62 -21.00 2.94
N ILE A 109 13.35 -21.19 2.54
CA ILE A 109 12.92 -22.38 1.76
C ILE A 109 13.75 -22.61 0.49
N ARG A 110 14.20 -21.55 -0.18
CA ARG A 110 15.05 -21.68 -1.38
C ARG A 110 16.35 -22.42 -1.08
N ASN A 111 17.03 -22.03 0.00
CA ASN A 111 18.27 -22.70 0.42
C ASN A 111 18.04 -24.15 0.82
N VAL A 112 16.87 -24.47 1.37
CA VAL A 112 16.50 -25.85 1.72
C VAL A 112 16.30 -26.67 0.45
N VAL A 113 15.50 -26.16 -0.50
CA VAL A 113 15.25 -26.81 -1.79
C VAL A 113 16.53 -27.00 -2.59
N ASP A 114 17.40 -25.98 -2.63
CA ASP A 114 18.68 -26.07 -3.35
C ASP A 114 19.58 -27.17 -2.77
N ARG A 115 19.62 -27.30 -1.44
CA ARG A 115 20.36 -28.39 -0.77
C ARG A 115 19.75 -29.76 -1.07
N GLU A 116 18.43 -29.88 -0.97
CA GLU A 116 17.72 -31.12 -1.26
C GLU A 116 17.89 -31.56 -2.72
N ALA A 117 17.93 -30.59 -3.65
CA ALA A 117 18.17 -30.84 -5.07
C ALA A 117 19.56 -31.42 -5.31
N VAL A 118 20.60 -30.87 -4.69
CA VAL A 118 21.98 -31.38 -4.76
C VAL A 118 22.06 -32.78 -4.14
N ASP A 119 21.47 -32.99 -2.97
CA ASP A 119 21.48 -34.30 -2.29
C ASP A 119 20.77 -35.37 -3.14
N THR A 120 19.67 -35.01 -3.80
CA THR A 120 18.92 -35.91 -4.69
C THR A 120 19.73 -36.23 -5.95
N ALA A 121 20.41 -35.22 -6.52
CA ALA A 121 21.27 -35.42 -7.68
C ALA A 121 22.41 -36.40 -7.36
N GLU A 122 23.06 -36.28 -6.20
CA GLU A 122 24.12 -37.20 -5.77
C GLU A 122 23.61 -38.64 -5.54
N LYS A 123 22.41 -38.80 -4.97
CA LYS A 123 21.77 -40.12 -4.78
C LYS A 123 21.44 -40.81 -6.10
N ASN A 124 21.06 -40.05 -7.12
CA ASN A 124 20.70 -40.55 -8.45
C ASN A 124 21.92 -40.92 -9.32
N ARG A 125 23.15 -40.67 -8.87
CA ARG A 125 24.36 -41.07 -9.62
C ARG A 125 24.52 -42.59 -9.62
N PRO A 126 24.89 -43.21 -10.76
CA PRO A 126 25.23 -44.63 -10.81
C PRO A 126 26.31 -44.98 -9.78
N VAL A 127 26.14 -46.10 -9.07
CA VAL A 127 27.04 -46.53 -7.97
C VAL A 127 28.49 -46.63 -8.44
N ALA A 128 28.73 -47.14 -9.65
CA ALA A 128 30.07 -47.21 -10.24
C ALA A 128 30.74 -45.83 -10.37
N LYS A 129 29.99 -44.79 -10.75
CA LYS A 129 30.48 -43.41 -10.89
C LYS A 129 30.76 -42.77 -9.52
N ARG A 130 30.02 -43.16 -8.48
CA ARG A 130 30.22 -42.72 -7.09
C ARG A 130 31.50 -43.31 -6.49
N ILE A 131 31.77 -44.60 -6.72
CA ILE A 131 32.95 -45.29 -6.19
C ILE A 131 34.23 -44.82 -6.90
N MET A 132 34.20 -44.68 -8.23
CA MET A 132 35.36 -44.20 -8.99
C MET A 132 35.55 -42.67 -8.96
N ASN A 133 34.63 -41.93 -8.33
CA ASN A 133 34.60 -40.47 -8.32
C ASN A 133 34.81 -39.85 -9.73
N TRP A 134 34.32 -40.52 -10.76
CA TRP A 134 34.45 -40.07 -12.15
C TRP A 134 33.36 -39.02 -12.42
N GLY A 135 33.71 -37.92 -13.08
CA GLY A 135 32.78 -36.87 -13.51
C GLY A 135 32.90 -35.60 -12.68
N ASN A 136 32.65 -34.47 -13.33
CA ASN A 136 32.68 -33.18 -12.65
C ASN A 136 31.51 -33.12 -11.67
N LYS A 137 31.75 -32.54 -10.49
CA LYS A 137 30.69 -32.28 -9.48
C LYS A 137 29.60 -31.36 -10.04
N ASP A 138 29.90 -30.66 -11.14
CA ASP A 138 28.99 -29.80 -11.88
C ASP A 138 27.96 -30.59 -12.70
N ASP A 139 28.24 -31.87 -13.01
CA ASP A 139 27.28 -32.78 -13.67
C ASP A 139 26.18 -33.26 -12.71
N ALA A 140 26.41 -33.11 -11.39
CA ALA A 140 25.51 -33.54 -10.33
C ALA A 140 24.67 -32.33 -9.87
N GLY A 141 23.68 -31.95 -10.67
CA GLY A 141 22.60 -31.09 -10.20
C GLY A 141 22.94 -29.61 -10.05
N ALA A 142 23.90 -29.07 -10.81
CA ALA A 142 23.84 -27.65 -11.12
C ALA A 142 22.46 -27.39 -11.74
N ALA A 143 21.66 -26.52 -11.14
CA ALA A 143 20.30 -26.22 -11.58
C ALA A 143 20.30 -25.98 -13.09
N VAL A 144 19.90 -27.00 -13.86
CA VAL A 144 19.81 -26.88 -15.32
C VAL A 144 18.77 -25.82 -15.55
N ILE A 145 19.20 -24.67 -16.06
CA ILE A 145 18.31 -23.55 -16.33
C ILE A 145 17.35 -24.05 -17.41
N VAL A 146 16.13 -24.37 -16.98
CA VAL A 146 15.10 -24.88 -17.87
C VAL A 146 14.59 -23.70 -18.70
N ASP A 147 14.66 -23.81 -20.01
CA ASP A 147 14.10 -22.83 -20.93
C ASP A 147 12.56 -22.88 -20.84
N ALA A 148 11.97 -21.91 -20.14
CA ALA A 148 10.54 -21.85 -19.84
C ALA A 148 9.64 -21.99 -21.09
N PRO A 149 9.83 -21.25 -22.20
CA PRO A 149 9.03 -21.42 -23.41
C PRO A 149 9.19 -22.79 -24.08
N ALA A 150 10.40 -23.37 -24.09
CA ALA A 150 10.61 -24.70 -24.66
C ALA A 150 9.92 -25.78 -23.81
N GLU A 151 10.02 -25.69 -22.49
CA GLU A 151 9.40 -26.62 -21.56
C GLU A 151 7.87 -26.53 -21.59
N ALA A 152 7.31 -25.31 -21.67
CA ALA A 152 5.88 -25.12 -21.84
C ALA A 152 5.35 -25.77 -23.13
N LYS A 153 6.12 -25.72 -24.23
CA LYS A 153 5.77 -26.41 -25.48
C LYS A 153 5.78 -27.93 -25.30
N ARG A 154 6.81 -28.48 -24.64
CA ARG A 154 6.91 -29.92 -24.34
C ARG A 154 5.72 -30.42 -23.53
N ILE A 155 5.31 -29.68 -22.49
CA ILE A 155 4.17 -30.03 -21.63
C ILE A 155 2.88 -30.03 -22.45
N LYS A 156 2.65 -28.99 -23.27
CA LYS A 156 1.46 -28.91 -24.14
C LYS A 156 1.37 -30.07 -25.12
N GLN A 157 2.50 -30.46 -25.73
CA GLN A 157 2.56 -31.59 -26.65
C GLN A 157 2.26 -32.92 -25.96
N LYS A 158 2.75 -33.12 -24.73
CA LYS A 158 2.42 -34.33 -23.94
C LYS A 158 0.94 -34.38 -23.56
N GLN A 159 0.37 -33.27 -23.13
CA GLN A 159 -1.05 -33.19 -22.77
C GLN A 159 -1.98 -33.39 -23.98
N ALA A 160 -1.60 -32.89 -25.16
CA ALA A 160 -2.38 -33.06 -26.39
C ALA A 160 -2.35 -34.50 -26.93
N GLY A 161 -1.28 -35.26 -26.65
CA GLY A 161 -1.15 -36.67 -27.06
C GLY A 161 -1.88 -37.67 -26.15
N GLU A 162 -2.33 -37.25 -24.96
CA GLU A 162 -3.00 -38.11 -23.97
C GLU A 162 -4.53 -38.00 -23.98
N THR A 163 -5.13 -37.11 -24.80
CA THR A 163 -6.58 -37.12 -25.02
C THR A 163 -6.95 -38.35 -25.87
N PRO A 164 -7.65 -39.36 -25.32
CA PRO A 164 -8.20 -40.42 -26.16
C PRO A 164 -9.19 -39.77 -27.12
N SER A 165 -8.98 -39.98 -28.42
CA SER A 165 -9.98 -39.67 -29.44
C SER A 165 -11.27 -40.41 -29.07
N ILE A 166 -12.26 -39.68 -28.57
CA ILE A 166 -13.64 -40.14 -28.60
C ILE A 166 -14.06 -39.94 -30.06
N GLU A 167 -13.86 -40.97 -30.87
CA GLU A 167 -14.54 -41.09 -32.16
C GLU A 167 -16.03 -41.32 -31.86
N GLU A 168 -16.89 -40.50 -32.49
CA GLU A 168 -18.36 -40.60 -32.44
C GLU A 168 -18.89 -41.89 -33.09
#